data_AF-A0A444JH33-F1
#
_entry.id   AF-A0A444JH33-F1
#
_cell.length_a   1.000
_cell.length_b   1.000
_cell.length_c   1.000
_cell.angle_alpha   90.00
_cell.angle_beta   90.00
_cell.angle_gamma   90.00
#
_symmetry.space_group_name_H-M   'P 1'
#
loop_
_entity.id
_entity.type
_entity.pdbx_description
1 polymer ?
#
loop_
_entity_poly.entity_id
_entity_poly.type
_entity_poly.pdbx_seq_one_letter_code
_entity_poly.pdbx_strand_id
1 'polypeptide(L)'
;KFSGDAETNARICNKLGFIHYIVHHEGEARQLKELIRQLHFSHPVHSLVDALFGTGLSRKIEGYFSEIIEFIKIIAGDRQWPVVAADIPSGLCADTGTPLGNAVRADLTVTYGLAKPGHFHHGGPMVGKLTVLDISIPDLVVTQADLHGRVLDRCEIAPLVQERRTAAHKGTYGHLLILAGSEGKTGAAILAGKGALHSGCGLVTLAVPAELNPIFETSLPEAMTVPLPHSSRTFCAADYDLICELLADRGALVIGPGMGTDPETGLLVRRLYRELKLPMIIDADALNLLAAEPEVLGKSGGVRILTPHPGEMSRLTGKTVAAVQRDRLGAAGRLAKGLVHDEHEVVVVLKGAGTVLSSGKGDWAVNSSGNHGMATGGMGDVLAGLIGGLLVQGYAPWDAAAIGVYQHGLAADLLAEDRSHGFTASEVAAALPDAFMRIMNSA
;
A
#
# COMPACT_ATOMS: atom_id res chain seq x y z
N LYS A 1 39.89 -7.30 6.50
CA LYS A 1 40.56 -6.28 7.33
C LYS A 1 39.55 -5.19 7.61
N PHE A 2 39.34 -4.82 8.89
CA PHE A 2 38.53 -3.66 9.23
C PHE A 2 39.27 -2.37 8.88
N SER A 3 38.54 -1.31 8.55
CA SER A 3 39.05 0.05 8.31
C SER A 3 38.08 1.08 8.87
N GLY A 4 38.53 2.32 9.07
CA GLY A 4 37.69 3.42 9.56
C GLY A 4 37.08 3.15 10.94
N ASP A 5 35.79 3.44 11.09
CA ASP A 5 35.07 3.29 12.36
C ASP A 5 35.01 1.82 12.83
N ALA A 6 34.93 0.87 11.91
CA ALA A 6 34.92 -0.55 12.24
C ALA A 6 36.27 -0.99 12.87
N GLU A 7 37.39 -0.47 12.37
CA GLU A 7 38.71 -0.76 12.96
C GLU A 7 38.85 -0.14 14.35
N THR A 8 38.38 1.10 14.51
CA THR A 8 38.40 1.81 15.80
C THR A 8 37.58 1.04 16.84
N ASN A 9 36.36 0.63 16.50
CA ASN A 9 35.50 -0.14 17.38
C ASN A 9 36.09 -1.53 17.70
N ALA A 10 36.69 -2.22 16.72
CA ALA A 10 37.38 -3.50 16.97
C ALA A 10 38.54 -3.35 17.98
N ARG A 11 39.31 -2.27 17.89
CA ARG A 11 40.38 -1.96 18.86
C ARG A 11 39.81 -1.69 20.27
N ILE A 12 38.66 -1.01 20.36
CA ILE A 12 37.98 -0.77 21.64
C ILE A 12 37.50 -2.08 22.24
N CYS A 13 36.83 -2.93 21.47
CA CYS A 13 36.39 -4.27 21.90
C CYS A 13 37.56 -5.10 22.45
N ASN A 14 38.71 -5.07 21.77
CA ASN A 14 39.92 -5.76 22.21
C ASN A 14 40.45 -5.21 23.55
N LYS A 15 40.44 -3.87 23.72
CA LYS A 15 40.87 -3.24 24.98
C LYS A 15 39.92 -3.52 26.14
N LEU A 16 38.62 -3.65 25.86
CA LEU A 16 37.60 -4.01 26.85
C LEU A 16 37.59 -5.51 27.19
N GLY A 17 38.40 -6.32 26.49
CA GLY A 17 38.49 -7.76 26.75
C GLY A 17 37.27 -8.54 26.27
N PHE A 18 36.55 -8.05 25.25
CA PHE A 18 35.46 -8.82 24.66
C PHE A 18 35.99 -10.11 24.02
N ILE A 19 35.37 -11.23 24.39
CA ILE A 19 35.61 -12.53 23.79
C ILE A 19 35.12 -12.45 22.34
N HIS A 20 36.02 -12.70 21.39
CA HIS A 20 35.71 -12.69 19.97
C HIS A 20 36.42 -13.84 19.27
N TYR A 21 35.79 -14.31 18.19
CA TYR A 21 36.34 -15.32 17.29
C TYR A 21 36.32 -14.75 15.88
N ILE A 22 37.45 -14.86 15.17
CA ILE A 22 37.59 -14.33 13.82
C ILE A 22 37.42 -15.48 12.84
N VAL A 23 36.49 -15.31 11.89
CA VAL A 23 36.24 -16.26 10.80
C VAL A 23 36.90 -15.73 9.53
N HIS A 24 37.82 -16.50 8.96
CA HIS A 24 38.59 -16.15 7.77
C HIS A 24 38.10 -16.87 6.50
N HIS A 25 37.48 -18.04 6.63
CA HIS A 25 37.00 -18.83 5.50
C HIS A 25 35.80 -19.72 5.84
N GLU A 26 35.17 -20.32 4.82
CA GLU A 26 33.94 -21.11 4.94
C GLU A 26 34.06 -22.30 5.90
N GLY A 27 35.20 -22.98 5.92
CA GLY A 27 35.44 -24.08 6.85
C GLY A 27 35.28 -23.71 8.32
N GLU A 28 35.76 -22.52 8.73
CA GLU A 28 35.62 -22.00 10.09
C GLU A 28 34.17 -21.56 10.37
N ALA A 29 33.48 -20.98 9.39
CA ALA A 29 32.07 -20.61 9.52
C ALA A 29 31.20 -21.84 9.86
N ARG A 30 31.47 -23.00 9.24
CA ARG A 30 30.75 -24.25 9.53
C ARG A 30 31.04 -24.81 10.92
N GLN A 31 32.18 -24.46 11.52
CA GLN A 31 32.57 -24.89 12.87
C GLN A 31 31.93 -24.03 13.97
N LEU A 32 31.37 -22.86 13.64
CA LEU A 32 30.71 -21.97 14.61
C LEU A 32 29.60 -22.65 15.40
N LYS A 33 28.89 -23.63 14.80
CA LYS A 33 27.80 -24.33 15.49
C LYS A 33 28.28 -25.06 16.74
N GLU A 34 29.44 -25.71 16.68
CA GLU A 34 29.98 -26.43 17.82
C GLU A 34 30.57 -25.45 18.86
N LEU A 35 31.23 -24.39 18.39
CA LEU A 35 31.75 -23.33 19.25
C LEU A 35 30.64 -22.66 20.07
N ILE A 36 29.53 -22.24 19.44
CA ILE A 36 28.42 -21.59 20.16
C ILE A 36 27.72 -22.57 21.11
N ARG A 37 27.62 -23.86 20.76
CA ARG A 37 27.10 -24.88 21.69
C ARG A 37 27.95 -24.98 22.95
N GLN A 38 29.27 -24.96 22.82
CA GLN A 38 30.20 -25.00 23.95
C GLN A 38 30.16 -23.70 24.76
N LEU A 39 30.14 -22.55 24.08
CA LEU A 39 30.04 -21.24 24.74
C LEU A 39 28.73 -21.12 25.53
N HIS A 40 27.61 -21.56 24.97
CA HIS A 40 26.31 -21.47 25.64
C HIS A 40 26.29 -22.21 27.00
N PHE A 41 27.04 -23.30 27.13
CA PHE A 41 27.12 -24.06 28.38
C PHE A 41 27.80 -23.26 29.50
N SER A 42 28.76 -22.41 29.15
CA SER A 42 29.52 -21.59 30.12
C SER A 42 28.98 -20.15 30.22
N HIS A 43 28.30 -19.67 29.19
CA HIS A 43 27.79 -18.32 29.04
C HIS A 43 26.40 -18.40 28.40
N PRO A 44 25.31 -18.31 29.19
CA PRO A 44 23.96 -18.32 28.64
C PRO A 44 23.78 -17.27 27.55
N VAL A 45 23.27 -17.70 26.40
CA VAL A 45 22.99 -16.85 25.24
C VAL A 45 21.49 -16.57 25.25
N HIS A 46 21.13 -15.30 25.17
CA HIS A 46 19.74 -14.84 25.23
C HIS A 46 19.23 -14.28 23.90
N SER A 47 20.13 -13.87 23.00
CA SER A 47 19.78 -13.30 21.70
C SER A 47 20.97 -13.38 20.75
N LEU A 48 20.69 -13.34 19.45
CA LEU A 48 21.70 -13.16 18.41
C LEU A 48 21.59 -11.74 17.86
N VAL A 49 22.71 -11.03 17.75
CA VAL A 49 22.74 -9.69 17.15
C VAL A 49 23.36 -9.80 15.76
N ASP A 50 22.56 -9.51 14.75
CA ASP A 50 23.00 -9.36 13.38
C ASP A 50 23.49 -7.93 13.14
N ALA A 51 24.80 -7.79 12.94
CA ALA A 51 25.48 -6.55 12.58
C ALA A 51 26.51 -6.80 11.47
N LEU A 52 26.24 -7.73 10.55
CA LEU A 52 27.18 -8.10 9.47
C LEU A 52 27.18 -7.07 8.34
N PHE A 53 25.99 -6.66 7.88
CA PHE A 53 25.80 -5.73 6.78
C PHE A 53 24.65 -4.76 7.05
N GLY A 54 24.90 -3.46 6.85
CA GLY A 54 23.90 -2.40 6.87
C GLY A 54 23.46 -1.95 5.47
N THR A 55 23.12 -0.67 5.34
CA THR A 55 22.76 -0.02 4.06
C THR A 55 23.82 -0.10 2.95
N GLY A 56 25.09 -0.33 3.29
CA GLY A 56 26.19 -0.43 2.31
C GLY A 56 26.20 -1.69 1.44
N LEU A 57 25.27 -2.63 1.66
CA LEU A 57 25.20 -3.86 0.88
C LEU A 57 24.61 -3.62 -0.52
N SER A 58 25.45 -3.72 -1.55
CA SER A 58 25.07 -3.56 -2.96
C SER A 58 25.26 -4.82 -3.82
N ARG A 59 25.80 -5.90 -3.23
CA ARG A 59 26.12 -7.15 -3.92
C ARG A 59 25.46 -8.35 -3.24
N LYS A 60 25.35 -9.46 -3.97
CA LYS A 60 24.89 -10.72 -3.40
C LYS A 60 25.85 -11.20 -2.31
N ILE A 61 25.30 -11.70 -1.21
CA ILE A 61 26.04 -12.37 -0.15
C ILE A 61 26.39 -13.77 -0.62
N GLU A 62 27.69 -14.07 -0.59
CA GLU A 62 28.28 -15.33 -1.02
C GLU A 62 29.36 -15.78 -0.02
N GLY A 63 29.83 -17.01 -0.19
CA GLY A 63 30.89 -17.61 0.62
C GLY A 63 30.58 -17.66 2.11
N TYR A 64 31.59 -17.42 2.95
CA TYR A 64 31.47 -17.60 4.41
C TYR A 64 30.42 -16.70 5.07
N PHE A 65 30.09 -15.53 4.49
CA PHE A 65 28.99 -14.71 5.00
C PHE A 65 27.62 -15.37 4.78
N SER A 66 27.43 -16.02 3.63
CA SER A 66 26.21 -16.78 3.33
C SER A 66 26.04 -17.95 4.29
N GLU A 67 27.14 -18.65 4.60
CA GLU A 67 27.20 -19.73 5.59
C GLU A 67 26.91 -19.23 7.01
N ILE A 68 27.43 -18.06 7.40
CA ILE A 68 27.13 -17.44 8.71
C ILE A 68 25.64 -17.10 8.82
N ILE A 69 25.01 -16.55 7.78
CA ILE A 69 23.58 -16.22 7.79
C ILE A 69 22.73 -17.50 7.92
N GLU A 70 23.07 -18.56 7.17
CA GLU A 70 22.36 -19.84 7.30
C GLU A 70 22.57 -20.44 8.70
N PHE A 71 23.77 -20.28 9.28
CA PHE A 71 24.05 -20.68 10.65
C PHE A 71 23.17 -19.93 11.67
N ILE A 72 23.05 -18.60 11.56
CA ILE A 72 22.18 -17.78 12.42
C ILE A 72 20.75 -18.31 12.38
N LYS A 73 20.22 -18.56 11.17
CA LYS A 73 18.88 -19.10 10.96
C LYS A 73 18.69 -20.45 11.64
N ILE A 74 19.63 -21.38 11.48
CA ILE A 74 19.55 -22.71 12.08
C ILE A 74 19.60 -22.63 13.61
N ILE A 75 20.57 -21.90 14.18
CA ILE A 75 20.76 -21.89 15.63
C ILE A 75 19.69 -21.09 16.37
N ALA A 76 19.19 -20.00 15.77
CA ALA A 76 18.04 -19.26 16.29
C ALA A 76 16.80 -20.15 16.38
N GLY A 77 16.53 -20.94 15.33
CA GLY A 77 15.42 -21.90 15.30
C GLY A 77 15.58 -23.04 16.30
N ASP A 78 16.75 -23.69 16.33
CA ASP A 78 17.05 -24.82 17.24
C ASP A 78 16.90 -24.42 18.73
N ARG A 79 17.21 -23.17 19.07
CA ARG A 79 17.27 -22.66 20.45
C ARG A 79 16.14 -21.72 20.85
N GLN A 80 15.32 -21.31 19.88
CA GLN A 80 14.32 -20.24 20.04
C GLN A 80 14.94 -18.92 20.55
N TRP A 81 16.15 -18.60 20.10
CA TRP A 81 16.79 -17.33 20.44
C TRP A 81 16.30 -16.21 19.51
N PRO A 82 15.88 -15.06 20.05
CA PRO A 82 15.51 -13.92 19.23
C PRO A 82 16.72 -13.38 18.46
N VAL A 83 16.49 -13.04 17.19
CA VAL A 83 17.46 -12.40 16.31
C VAL A 83 17.16 -10.90 16.24
N VAL A 84 18.15 -10.08 16.61
CA VAL A 84 18.07 -8.62 16.57
C VAL A 84 18.98 -8.10 15.46
N ALA A 85 18.42 -7.44 14.46
CA ALA A 85 19.19 -6.81 13.39
C ALA A 85 19.51 -5.34 13.70
N ALA A 86 20.77 -4.97 13.51
CA ALA A 86 21.24 -3.59 13.58
C ALA A 86 21.12 -2.94 12.18
N ASP A 87 20.39 -1.83 12.10
CA ASP A 87 20.03 -1.08 10.89
C ASP A 87 19.06 -1.78 9.93
N ILE A 88 19.47 -2.93 9.38
CA ILE A 88 18.71 -3.75 8.44
C ILE A 88 19.17 -5.20 8.56
N PRO A 89 18.28 -6.20 8.46
CA PRO A 89 18.71 -7.59 8.41
C PRO A 89 19.72 -7.82 7.28
N SER A 90 20.89 -8.33 7.64
CA SER A 90 22.00 -8.58 6.73
C SER A 90 21.54 -9.44 5.56
N GLY A 91 21.85 -9.00 4.35
CA GLY A 91 21.40 -9.65 3.12
C GLY A 91 20.17 -9.02 2.49
N LEU A 92 19.50 -8.06 3.15
CA LEU A 92 18.46 -7.27 2.51
C LEU A 92 19.01 -6.00 1.85
N CYS A 93 18.52 -5.72 0.66
CA CYS A 93 18.73 -4.43 0.01
C CYS A 93 17.92 -3.35 0.74
N ALA A 94 18.59 -2.29 1.21
CA ALA A 94 17.93 -1.20 1.94
C ALA A 94 16.93 -0.40 1.10
N ASP A 95 17.10 -0.35 -0.22
CA ASP A 95 16.22 0.42 -1.11
C ASP A 95 14.98 -0.37 -1.58
N THR A 96 15.07 -1.70 -1.63
CA THR A 96 14.01 -2.53 -2.26
C THR A 96 13.44 -3.60 -1.32
N GLY A 97 14.16 -3.94 -0.25
CA GLY A 97 13.84 -5.04 0.65
C GLY A 97 14.08 -6.41 0.03
N THR A 98 14.65 -6.48 -1.19
CA THR A 98 14.91 -7.75 -1.86
C THR A 98 16.10 -8.45 -1.21
N PRO A 99 16.03 -9.76 -0.91
CA PRO A 99 17.19 -10.55 -0.52
C PRO A 99 18.26 -10.57 -1.62
N LEU A 100 19.48 -10.17 -1.26
CA LEU A 100 20.67 -10.24 -2.09
C LEU A 100 21.44 -11.52 -1.76
N GLY A 101 20.89 -12.68 -2.13
CA GLY A 101 21.41 -13.98 -1.72
C GLY A 101 20.72 -14.48 -0.45
N ASN A 102 21.48 -14.95 0.52
CA ASN A 102 20.97 -15.29 1.85
C ASN A 102 20.73 -14.01 2.67
N ALA A 103 19.63 -13.97 3.41
CA ALA A 103 19.27 -12.86 4.28
C ALA A 103 18.88 -13.34 5.67
N VAL A 104 19.23 -12.54 6.68
CA VAL A 104 18.81 -12.76 8.06
C VAL A 104 17.31 -12.48 8.18
N ARG A 105 16.63 -13.31 8.97
CA ARG A 105 15.27 -13.05 9.44
C ARG A 105 15.36 -12.63 10.90
N ALA A 106 15.03 -11.38 11.17
CA ALA A 106 15.04 -10.79 12.50
C ALA A 106 13.66 -10.88 13.17
N ASP A 107 13.66 -10.97 14.50
CA ASP A 107 12.48 -10.77 15.34
C ASP A 107 12.33 -9.28 15.71
N LEU A 108 13.44 -8.55 15.77
CA LEU A 108 13.51 -7.11 16.00
C LEU A 108 14.58 -6.49 15.08
N THR A 109 14.24 -5.43 14.35
CA THR A 109 15.21 -4.60 13.65
C THR A 109 15.25 -3.22 14.30
N VAL A 110 16.44 -2.79 14.70
CA VAL A 110 16.69 -1.47 15.27
C VAL A 110 17.40 -0.63 14.22
N THR A 111 16.69 0.32 13.62
CA THR A 111 17.25 1.20 12.58
C THR A 111 17.48 2.61 13.10
N TYR A 112 18.35 3.36 12.43
CA TYR A 112 18.85 4.64 12.94
C TYR A 112 18.37 5.81 12.08
N GLY A 113 17.86 6.85 12.73
CA GLY A 113 17.45 8.11 12.13
C GLY A 113 16.12 7.99 11.39
N LEU A 114 16.15 7.35 10.23
CA LEU A 114 14.98 7.10 9.40
C LEU A 114 14.89 5.63 9.03
N ALA A 115 13.66 5.15 8.88
CA ALA A 115 13.42 3.85 8.30
C ALA A 115 13.78 3.85 6.80
N LYS A 116 14.17 2.68 6.29
CA LYS A 116 14.60 2.49 4.91
C LYS A 116 13.44 1.85 4.12
N PRO A 117 13.30 2.12 2.82
CA PRO A 117 12.24 1.54 2.01
C PRO A 117 12.18 0.00 2.11
N GLY A 118 13.35 -0.63 2.18
CA GLY A 118 13.50 -2.07 2.30
C GLY A 118 12.93 -2.66 3.59
N HIS A 119 12.65 -1.88 4.63
CA HIS A 119 11.99 -2.37 5.83
C HIS A 119 10.51 -2.72 5.61
N PHE A 120 9.83 -2.02 4.70
CA PHE A 120 8.38 -2.14 4.50
C PHE A 120 8.00 -2.87 3.21
N HIS A 121 8.92 -2.89 2.26
CA HIS A 121 8.68 -3.44 0.93
C HIS A 121 8.83 -4.97 0.92
N HIS A 122 9.74 -5.54 0.12
CA HIS A 122 9.96 -7.00 0.11
C HIS A 122 10.60 -7.53 1.39
N GLY A 123 11.20 -6.64 2.19
CA GLY A 123 11.92 -6.99 3.41
C GLY A 123 11.03 -7.19 4.63
N GLY A 124 9.78 -6.71 4.61
CA GLY A 124 8.87 -6.74 5.77
C GLY A 124 8.84 -8.07 6.53
N PRO A 125 8.65 -9.23 5.85
CA PRO A 125 8.65 -10.54 6.52
C PRO A 125 9.95 -10.96 7.21
N MET A 126 11.08 -10.31 6.89
CA MET A 126 12.42 -10.57 7.43
C MET A 126 12.87 -9.54 8.47
N VAL A 127 12.16 -8.41 8.59
CA VAL A 127 12.53 -7.29 9.46
C VAL A 127 12.03 -7.48 10.89
N GLY A 128 10.96 -8.26 11.08
CA GLY A 128 10.33 -8.44 12.38
C GLY A 128 9.74 -7.13 12.90
N LYS A 129 9.76 -6.92 14.23
CA LYS A 129 9.37 -5.63 14.81
C LYS A 129 10.39 -4.57 14.42
N LEU A 130 9.97 -3.48 13.79
CA LEU A 130 10.86 -2.36 13.47
C LEU A 130 10.84 -1.32 14.60
N THR A 131 12.01 -0.83 15.01
CA THR A 131 12.17 0.32 15.90
C THR A 131 13.12 1.31 15.26
N VAL A 132 12.66 2.54 15.06
CA VAL A 132 13.50 3.64 14.57
C VAL A 132 14.04 4.40 15.78
N LEU A 133 15.36 4.35 15.97
CA LEU A 133 16.04 5.11 17.01
C LEU A 133 16.39 6.50 16.51
N ASP A 134 16.00 7.50 17.29
CA ASP A 134 16.52 8.85 17.16
C ASP A 134 18.01 8.86 17.53
N ILE A 135 18.83 9.22 16.56
CA ILE A 135 20.28 9.41 16.70
C ILE A 135 20.67 10.89 16.58
N SER A 136 19.71 11.78 16.86
CA SER A 136 19.84 13.22 16.86
C SER A 136 20.18 13.82 15.48
N ILE A 137 19.60 13.26 14.41
CA ILE A 137 19.62 13.91 13.09
C ILE A 137 18.69 15.12 13.17
N PRO A 138 19.16 16.35 12.90
CA PRO A 138 18.30 17.52 12.97
C PRO A 138 17.18 17.46 11.91
N ASP A 139 15.95 17.79 12.31
CA ASP A 139 14.78 17.82 11.40
C ASP A 139 15.00 18.69 10.17
N LEU A 140 15.80 19.76 10.30
CA LEU A 140 16.17 20.62 9.17
C LEU A 140 16.92 19.84 8.08
N VAL A 141 17.80 18.91 8.46
CA VAL A 141 18.56 18.07 7.50
C VAL A 141 17.63 17.10 6.79
N VAL A 142 16.67 16.51 7.52
CA VAL A 142 15.66 15.62 6.94
C VAL A 142 14.77 16.39 5.95
N THR A 143 14.35 17.60 6.33
CA THR A 143 13.53 18.48 5.48
C THR A 143 14.30 18.91 4.23
N GLN A 144 15.58 19.24 4.36
CA GLN A 144 16.44 19.66 3.23
C GLN A 144 16.84 18.49 2.31
N ALA A 145 16.77 17.25 2.78
CA ALA A 145 17.09 16.08 1.97
C ALA A 145 16.06 15.78 0.87
N ASP A 146 14.92 16.50 0.86
CA ASP A 146 13.86 16.41 -0.15
C ASP A 146 13.41 14.95 -0.41
N LEU A 147 13.09 14.26 0.68
CA LEU A 147 12.73 12.85 0.63
C LEU A 147 11.31 12.68 0.06
N HIS A 148 11.24 12.07 -1.12
CA HIS A 148 9.98 11.72 -1.79
C HIS A 148 9.26 10.50 -1.20
N GLY A 149 9.95 9.72 -0.36
CA GLY A 149 9.49 8.41 0.12
C GLY A 149 8.93 8.46 1.53
N ARG A 150 7.74 7.88 1.72
CA ARG A 150 7.07 7.84 3.04
C ARG A 150 6.54 6.46 3.40
N VAL A 151 6.33 6.25 4.69
CA VAL A 151 5.55 5.12 5.21
C VAL A 151 4.25 5.69 5.70
N LEU A 152 3.13 5.11 5.25
CA LEU A 152 1.83 5.49 5.78
C LEU A 152 1.65 4.75 7.09
N ASP A 153 2.02 5.42 8.17
CA ASP A 153 1.73 5.02 9.54
C ASP A 153 0.78 6.03 10.20
N ARG A 154 0.53 5.84 11.50
CA ARG A 154 -0.35 6.72 12.23
C ARG A 154 0.16 8.17 12.29
N CYS A 155 1.48 8.37 12.44
CA CYS A 155 2.09 9.69 12.54
C CYS A 155 1.98 10.46 11.24
N GLU A 156 2.09 9.76 10.10
CA GLU A 156 1.91 10.35 8.77
C GLU A 156 0.43 10.66 8.47
N ILE A 157 -0.49 9.78 8.85
CA ILE A 157 -1.91 9.90 8.46
C ILE A 157 -2.71 10.79 9.41
N ALA A 158 -2.45 10.77 10.72
CA ALA A 158 -3.25 11.52 11.69
C ALA A 158 -3.33 13.04 11.40
N PRO A 159 -2.23 13.73 11.02
CA PRO A 159 -2.28 15.15 10.70
C PRO A 159 -3.08 15.48 9.43
N LEU A 160 -3.26 14.51 8.53
CA LEU A 160 -4.02 14.70 7.30
C LEU A 160 -5.53 14.62 7.54
N VAL A 161 -5.98 13.81 8.51
CA VAL A 161 -7.41 13.60 8.79
C VAL A 161 -8.02 14.86 9.41
N GLN A 162 -8.97 15.45 8.69
CA GLN A 162 -9.65 16.68 9.11
C GLN A 162 -10.74 16.40 10.15
N GLU A 163 -10.82 17.26 11.17
CA GLU A 163 -11.96 17.26 12.08
C GLU A 163 -13.25 17.68 11.36
N ARG A 164 -14.35 16.99 11.67
CA ARG A 164 -15.66 17.31 11.11
C ARG A 164 -16.22 18.57 11.77
N ARG A 165 -16.71 19.50 10.94
CA ARG A 165 -17.35 20.73 11.41
C ARG A 165 -18.67 20.42 12.12
N THR A 166 -18.89 21.04 13.28
CA THR A 166 -20.11 20.90 14.09
C THR A 166 -21.35 21.46 13.40
N ALA A 167 -21.22 22.60 12.72
CA ALA A 167 -22.27 23.21 11.90
C ALA A 167 -22.06 22.89 10.40
N ALA A 168 -22.35 21.65 10.02
CA ALA A 168 -22.25 21.18 8.63
C ALA A 168 -23.55 20.51 8.17
N HIS A 169 -23.76 20.46 6.86
CA HIS A 169 -24.85 19.72 6.23
C HIS A 169 -24.29 18.68 5.24
N LYS A 170 -25.14 17.80 4.71
CA LYS A 170 -24.73 16.76 3.74
C LYS A 170 -23.89 17.31 2.57
N GLY A 171 -24.28 18.44 1.98
CA GLY A 171 -23.48 19.09 0.92
C GLY A 171 -22.09 19.60 1.34
N THR A 172 -21.80 19.78 2.63
CA THR A 172 -20.46 20.18 3.11
C THR A 172 -19.43 19.10 2.86
N TYR A 173 -19.85 17.83 2.86
CA TYR A 173 -18.98 16.66 2.69
C TYR A 173 -19.10 16.05 1.28
N GLY A 174 -19.52 16.89 0.33
CA GLY A 174 -19.58 16.57 -1.09
C GLY A 174 -20.61 15.52 -1.49
N HIS A 175 -20.59 15.24 -2.78
CA HIS A 175 -21.47 14.27 -3.43
C HIS A 175 -20.66 13.46 -4.43
N LEU A 176 -20.58 12.14 -4.19
CA LEU A 176 -19.87 11.19 -5.04
C LEU A 176 -20.83 10.53 -6.04
N LEU A 177 -20.41 10.44 -7.30
CA LEU A 177 -21.01 9.54 -8.29
C LEU A 177 -20.21 8.24 -8.38
N ILE A 178 -20.90 7.10 -8.47
CA ILE A 178 -20.28 5.79 -8.70
C ILE A 178 -20.92 5.14 -9.94
N LEU A 179 -20.08 4.78 -10.91
CA LEU A 179 -20.44 3.97 -12.08
C LEU A 179 -19.83 2.58 -11.89
N ALA A 180 -20.64 1.67 -11.36
CA ALA A 180 -20.23 0.32 -10.98
C ALA A 180 -21.40 -0.66 -11.09
N GLY A 181 -21.06 -1.94 -11.17
CA GLY A 181 -22.01 -3.04 -11.16
C GLY A 181 -22.60 -3.37 -12.53
N SER A 182 -22.68 -4.67 -12.82
CA SER A 182 -23.30 -5.26 -13.99
C SER A 182 -24.06 -6.53 -13.58
N GLU A 183 -24.71 -7.21 -14.53
CA GLU A 183 -25.26 -8.54 -14.29
C GLU A 183 -24.19 -9.46 -13.66
N GLY A 184 -24.55 -10.13 -12.55
CA GLY A 184 -23.66 -10.98 -11.78
C GLY A 184 -22.63 -10.26 -10.89
N LYS A 185 -22.52 -8.93 -10.95
CA LYS A 185 -21.50 -8.14 -10.23
C LYS A 185 -22.04 -6.91 -9.49
N THR A 186 -23.35 -6.85 -9.23
CA THR A 186 -23.99 -5.74 -8.48
C THR A 186 -23.38 -5.52 -7.09
N GLY A 187 -22.88 -6.58 -6.45
CA GLY A 187 -22.19 -6.50 -5.16
C GLY A 187 -20.99 -5.53 -5.15
N ALA A 188 -20.28 -5.38 -6.26
CA ALA A 188 -19.13 -4.47 -6.35
C ALA A 188 -19.55 -3.01 -6.18
N ALA A 189 -20.66 -2.60 -6.81
CA ALA A 189 -21.20 -1.24 -6.65
C ALA A 189 -21.71 -0.99 -5.23
N ILE A 190 -22.35 -1.98 -4.61
CA ILE A 190 -22.83 -1.89 -3.23
C ILE A 190 -21.65 -1.71 -2.27
N LEU A 191 -20.57 -2.48 -2.44
CA LEU A 191 -19.37 -2.37 -1.60
C LEU A 191 -18.65 -1.03 -1.79
N ALA A 192 -18.53 -0.53 -3.01
CA ALA A 192 -18.03 0.81 -3.27
C ALA A 192 -18.90 1.90 -2.63
N GLY A 193 -20.23 1.77 -2.73
CA GLY A 193 -21.17 2.67 -2.05
C GLY A 193 -21.00 2.65 -0.53
N LYS A 194 -20.87 1.48 0.09
CA LYS A 194 -20.59 1.34 1.53
C LYS A 194 -19.27 1.98 1.93
N GLY A 195 -18.19 1.73 1.18
CA GLY A 195 -16.90 2.37 1.42
C GLY A 195 -16.98 3.89 1.40
N ALA A 196 -17.72 4.44 0.43
CA ALA A 196 -17.95 5.88 0.33
C ALA A 196 -18.78 6.42 1.51
N LEU A 197 -19.90 5.80 1.86
CA LEU A 197 -20.75 6.24 2.98
C LEU A 197 -19.99 6.20 4.32
N HIS A 198 -19.30 5.08 4.60
CA HIS A 198 -18.54 4.92 5.84
C HIS A 198 -17.26 5.75 5.91
N SER A 199 -16.82 6.35 4.80
CA SER A 199 -15.76 7.38 4.80
C SER A 199 -16.22 8.74 5.35
N GLY A 200 -17.53 8.90 5.60
CA GLY A 200 -18.12 10.17 6.02
C GLY A 200 -18.48 11.12 4.87
N CYS A 201 -18.54 10.61 3.64
CA CYS A 201 -19.07 11.32 2.47
C CYS A 201 -20.50 11.82 2.73
N GLY A 202 -20.82 13.01 2.21
CA GLY A 202 -22.11 13.65 2.43
C GLY A 202 -23.27 13.00 1.68
N LEU A 203 -23.06 12.68 0.40
CA LEU A 203 -24.04 12.07 -0.49
C LEU A 203 -23.36 11.09 -1.45
N VAL A 204 -24.03 9.98 -1.74
CA VAL A 204 -23.57 9.00 -2.73
C VAL A 204 -24.70 8.73 -3.72
N THR A 205 -24.40 8.78 -5.01
CA THR A 205 -25.29 8.31 -6.08
C THR A 205 -24.63 7.17 -6.84
N LEU A 206 -25.36 6.06 -7.01
CA LEU A 206 -25.01 4.99 -7.93
C LEU A 206 -25.72 5.23 -9.27
N ALA A 207 -24.98 5.52 -10.34
CA ALA A 207 -25.53 5.48 -11.70
C ALA A 207 -25.34 4.07 -12.24
N VAL A 208 -26.44 3.38 -12.51
CA VAL A 208 -26.47 1.92 -12.68
C VAL A 208 -27.28 1.52 -13.91
N PRO A 209 -27.01 0.33 -14.49
CA PRO A 209 -27.88 -0.21 -15.53
C PRO A 209 -29.34 -0.32 -15.04
N ALA A 210 -30.29 0.20 -15.83
CA ALA A 210 -31.67 0.43 -15.41
C ALA A 210 -32.39 -0.85 -14.93
N GLU A 211 -32.14 -2.01 -15.54
CA GLU A 211 -32.76 -3.28 -15.13
C GLU A 211 -32.27 -3.74 -13.75
N LEU A 212 -31.10 -3.29 -13.31
CA LEU A 212 -30.49 -3.68 -12.04
C LEU A 212 -30.84 -2.72 -10.90
N ASN A 213 -31.45 -1.57 -11.19
CA ASN A 213 -31.77 -0.52 -10.21
C ASN A 213 -32.48 -1.03 -8.93
N PRO A 214 -33.51 -1.90 -9.01
CA PRO A 214 -34.21 -2.40 -7.82
C PRO A 214 -33.31 -3.13 -6.81
N ILE A 215 -32.22 -3.77 -7.28
CA ILE A 215 -31.26 -4.46 -6.42
C ILE A 215 -30.56 -3.46 -5.50
N PHE A 216 -30.17 -2.30 -6.06
CA PHE A 216 -29.46 -1.26 -5.34
C PHE A 216 -30.37 -0.52 -4.36
N GLU A 217 -31.58 -0.14 -4.80
CA GLU A 217 -32.60 0.50 -3.94
C GLU A 217 -32.96 -0.36 -2.71
N THR A 218 -32.88 -1.69 -2.86
CA THR A 218 -33.14 -2.63 -1.75
C THR A 218 -31.91 -2.84 -0.87
N SER A 219 -30.71 -2.90 -1.45
CA SER A 219 -29.49 -3.36 -0.75
C SER A 219 -28.65 -2.25 -0.12
N LEU A 220 -28.81 -0.99 -0.57
CA LEU A 220 -28.08 0.17 -0.06
C LEU A 220 -28.99 1.41 -0.02
N PRO A 221 -30.00 1.42 0.88
CA PRO A 221 -31.03 2.46 0.91
C PRO A 221 -30.50 3.87 1.25
N GLU A 222 -29.32 3.98 1.87
CA GLU A 222 -28.67 5.26 2.17
C GLU A 222 -28.10 5.94 0.92
N ALA A 223 -27.82 5.17 -0.15
CA ALA A 223 -27.35 5.70 -1.41
C ALA A 223 -28.53 6.03 -2.33
N MET A 224 -28.43 7.14 -3.05
CA MET A 224 -29.35 7.42 -4.16
C MET A 224 -28.96 6.56 -5.37
N THR A 225 -29.93 6.23 -6.21
CA THR A 225 -29.68 5.53 -7.47
C THR A 225 -30.21 6.34 -8.64
N VAL A 226 -29.54 6.23 -9.78
CA VAL A 226 -30.02 6.78 -11.06
C VAL A 226 -29.95 5.66 -12.10
N PRO A 227 -31.10 5.14 -12.56
CA PRO A 227 -31.13 4.16 -13.64
C PRO A 227 -30.74 4.84 -14.96
N LEU A 228 -29.69 4.33 -15.59
CA LEU A 228 -29.21 4.81 -16.89
C LEU A 228 -30.06 4.19 -18.01
N PRO A 229 -30.81 4.98 -18.80
CA PRO A 229 -31.86 4.47 -19.68
C PRO A 229 -31.38 3.60 -20.84
N HIS A 230 -30.15 3.82 -21.34
CA HIS A 230 -29.59 3.01 -22.42
C HIS A 230 -28.75 1.83 -21.92
N SER A 231 -28.43 1.80 -20.62
CA SER A 231 -27.70 0.73 -19.96
C SER A 231 -28.70 -0.28 -19.39
N SER A 232 -28.78 -1.49 -19.98
CA SER A 232 -29.70 -2.53 -19.52
C SER A 232 -29.07 -3.35 -18.40
N ARG A 233 -28.08 -4.20 -18.72
CA ARG A 233 -27.35 -5.07 -17.77
C ARG A 233 -25.88 -4.71 -17.60
N THR A 234 -25.37 -3.92 -18.54
CA THR A 234 -24.02 -3.37 -18.63
C THR A 234 -24.14 -1.92 -19.11
N PHE A 235 -23.02 -1.18 -19.10
CA PHE A 235 -23.05 0.25 -19.40
C PHE A 235 -23.02 0.53 -20.91
N CYS A 236 -23.71 1.59 -21.32
CA CYS A 236 -23.80 2.03 -22.71
C CYS A 236 -23.20 3.41 -22.91
N ALA A 237 -22.47 3.63 -24.01
CA ALA A 237 -21.88 4.94 -24.31
C ALA A 237 -22.94 6.02 -24.61
N ALA A 238 -24.16 5.63 -24.97
CA ALA A 238 -25.29 6.53 -25.18
C ALA A 238 -25.73 7.28 -23.92
N ASP A 239 -25.41 6.77 -22.72
CA ASP A 239 -25.73 7.44 -21.46
C ASP A 239 -24.73 8.54 -21.05
N TYR A 240 -23.70 8.79 -21.87
CA TYR A 240 -22.61 9.73 -21.54
C TYR A 240 -23.10 11.12 -21.14
N ASP A 241 -24.02 11.71 -21.91
CA ASP A 241 -24.46 13.09 -21.68
C ASP A 241 -25.22 13.19 -20.33
N LEU A 242 -26.07 12.21 -20.02
CA LEU A 242 -26.74 12.11 -18.72
C LEU A 242 -25.73 11.96 -17.57
N ILE A 243 -24.69 11.13 -17.75
CA ILE A 243 -23.63 10.97 -16.73
C ILE A 243 -22.90 12.30 -16.51
N CYS A 244 -22.63 13.06 -17.57
CA CYS A 244 -22.03 14.39 -17.45
C CYS A 244 -22.94 15.40 -16.75
N GLU A 245 -24.25 15.37 -17.02
CA GLU A 245 -25.25 16.17 -16.30
C GLU A 245 -25.27 15.84 -14.81
N LEU A 246 -25.25 14.55 -14.45
CA LEU A 246 -25.11 14.12 -13.06
C LEU A 246 -23.77 14.55 -12.45
N LEU A 247 -22.71 14.69 -13.22
CA LEU A 247 -21.43 15.12 -12.67
C LEU A 247 -21.35 16.63 -12.43
N ALA A 248 -22.24 17.44 -13.02
CA ALA A 248 -22.20 18.90 -12.93
C ALA A 248 -22.35 19.44 -11.49
N ASP A 249 -23.09 18.75 -10.64
CA ASP A 249 -23.32 19.08 -9.22
C ASP A 249 -22.54 18.17 -8.26
N ARG A 250 -21.61 17.34 -8.77
CA ARG A 250 -20.87 16.32 -7.99
C ARG A 250 -19.36 16.55 -8.04
N GLY A 251 -18.66 16.06 -7.02
CA GLY A 251 -17.24 16.39 -6.80
C GLY A 251 -16.23 15.44 -7.45
N ALA A 252 -16.60 14.17 -7.68
CA ALA A 252 -15.72 13.15 -8.23
C ALA A 252 -16.52 11.95 -8.77
N LEU A 253 -15.83 11.08 -9.51
CA LEU A 253 -16.37 9.83 -10.05
C LEU A 253 -15.54 8.62 -9.61
N VAL A 254 -16.18 7.59 -9.04
CA VAL A 254 -15.62 6.23 -8.97
C VAL A 254 -16.15 5.43 -10.15
N ILE A 255 -15.27 4.78 -10.91
CA ILE A 255 -15.63 3.99 -12.08
C ILE A 255 -14.88 2.66 -12.10
N GLY A 256 -15.58 1.58 -12.42
CA GLY A 256 -14.96 0.30 -12.76
C GLY A 256 -15.32 -0.92 -11.90
N PRO A 257 -15.63 -0.81 -10.60
CA PRO A 257 -16.02 -1.95 -9.78
C PRO A 257 -17.17 -2.75 -10.42
N GLY A 258 -16.86 -3.95 -10.90
CA GLY A 258 -17.81 -4.89 -11.48
C GLY A 258 -18.68 -4.36 -12.65
N MET A 259 -18.20 -3.41 -13.45
CA MET A 259 -18.99 -2.85 -14.57
C MET A 259 -19.02 -3.72 -15.83
N GLY A 260 -18.19 -4.77 -15.91
CA GLY A 260 -18.03 -5.57 -17.13
C GLY A 260 -17.09 -4.94 -18.15
N THR A 261 -16.78 -5.69 -19.21
CA THR A 261 -15.81 -5.29 -20.24
C THR A 261 -16.41 -5.26 -21.64
N ASP A 262 -17.72 -5.05 -21.74
CA ASP A 262 -18.41 -4.96 -23.02
C ASP A 262 -17.89 -3.80 -23.87
N PRO A 263 -17.94 -3.90 -25.22
CA PRO A 263 -17.43 -2.87 -26.11
C PRO A 263 -18.00 -1.47 -25.84
N GLU A 264 -19.31 -1.36 -25.60
CA GLU A 264 -19.99 -0.09 -25.29
C GLU A 264 -19.56 0.48 -23.93
N THR A 265 -19.42 -0.36 -22.90
CA THR A 265 -18.83 0.03 -21.61
C THR A 265 -17.42 0.60 -21.81
N GLY A 266 -16.62 -0.05 -22.67
CA GLY A 266 -15.28 0.42 -23.03
C GLY A 266 -15.29 1.81 -23.67
N LEU A 267 -16.19 2.05 -24.63
CA LEU A 267 -16.35 3.35 -25.28
C LEU A 267 -16.70 4.44 -24.26
N LEU A 268 -17.63 4.14 -23.34
CA LEU A 268 -18.02 5.05 -22.26
C LEU A 268 -16.82 5.39 -21.35
N VAL A 269 -16.13 4.37 -20.84
CA VAL A 269 -14.97 4.52 -19.93
C VAL A 269 -13.88 5.37 -20.58
N ARG A 270 -13.52 5.08 -21.84
CA ARG A 270 -12.48 5.81 -22.56
C ARG A 270 -12.88 7.26 -22.84
N ARG A 271 -14.15 7.51 -23.16
CA ARG A 271 -14.66 8.87 -23.37
C ARG A 271 -14.60 9.67 -22.07
N LEU A 272 -15.13 9.13 -20.97
CA LEU A 272 -15.05 9.75 -19.65
C LEU A 272 -13.60 10.01 -19.22
N TYR A 273 -12.70 9.04 -19.42
CA TYR A 273 -11.29 9.19 -19.08
C TYR A 273 -10.63 10.40 -19.76
N ARG A 274 -10.97 10.65 -21.03
CA ARG A 274 -10.38 11.75 -21.83
C ARG A 274 -11.05 13.09 -21.59
N GLU A 275 -12.36 13.11 -21.39
CA GLU A 275 -13.14 14.34 -21.44
C GLU A 275 -13.49 14.87 -20.04
N LEU A 276 -13.63 14.00 -19.03
CA LEU A 276 -14.06 14.42 -17.69
C LEU A 276 -12.96 15.24 -16.99
N LYS A 277 -13.27 16.47 -16.59
CA LYS A 277 -12.33 17.34 -15.88
C LYS A 277 -12.26 17.07 -14.38
N LEU A 278 -13.31 16.50 -13.81
CA LEU A 278 -13.36 16.14 -12.39
C LEU A 278 -12.39 15.00 -12.04
N PRO A 279 -11.99 14.90 -10.75
CA PRO A 279 -11.27 13.75 -10.23
C PRO A 279 -12.00 12.43 -10.49
N MET A 280 -11.25 11.43 -10.94
CA MET A 280 -11.77 10.11 -11.26
C MET A 280 -10.92 9.01 -10.62
N ILE A 281 -11.57 8.12 -9.89
CA ILE A 281 -10.99 6.91 -9.30
C ILE A 281 -11.34 5.76 -10.23
N ILE A 282 -10.33 5.08 -10.73
CA ILE A 282 -10.46 4.05 -11.76
C ILE A 282 -9.98 2.73 -11.16
N ASP A 283 -10.90 1.78 -11.05
CA ASP A 283 -10.63 0.46 -10.49
C ASP A 283 -11.06 -0.67 -11.44
N ALA A 284 -10.62 -1.88 -11.14
CA ALA A 284 -11.20 -3.11 -11.69
C ALA A 284 -11.41 -3.14 -13.22
N ASP A 285 -12.65 -3.35 -13.66
CA ASP A 285 -12.98 -3.53 -15.08
C ASP A 285 -12.67 -2.27 -15.91
N ALA A 286 -12.76 -1.06 -15.33
CA ALA A 286 -12.36 0.17 -16.03
C ALA A 286 -10.84 0.21 -16.30
N LEU A 287 -10.01 -0.27 -15.36
CA LEU A 287 -8.57 -0.40 -15.60
C LEU A 287 -8.28 -1.41 -16.72
N ASN A 288 -9.01 -2.52 -16.77
CA ASN A 288 -8.86 -3.52 -17.84
C ASN A 288 -9.26 -2.95 -19.21
N LEU A 289 -10.35 -2.16 -19.26
CA LEU A 289 -10.81 -1.49 -20.48
C LEU A 289 -9.83 -0.42 -20.98
N LEU A 290 -9.17 0.32 -20.09
CA LEU A 290 -8.12 1.26 -20.46
C LEU A 290 -6.84 0.54 -20.89
N ALA A 291 -6.47 -0.57 -20.24
CA ALA A 291 -5.31 -1.37 -20.61
C ALA A 291 -5.42 -1.96 -22.03
N ALA A 292 -6.64 -2.20 -22.51
CA ALA A 292 -6.89 -2.68 -23.87
C ALA A 292 -6.60 -1.62 -24.96
N GLU A 293 -6.58 -0.33 -24.61
CA GLU A 293 -6.26 0.78 -25.52
C GLU A 293 -5.25 1.75 -24.88
N PRO A 294 -3.96 1.36 -24.80
CA PRO A 294 -2.93 2.15 -24.10
C PRO A 294 -2.75 3.58 -24.64
N GLU A 295 -3.14 3.86 -25.87
CA GLU A 295 -3.09 5.20 -26.47
C GLU A 295 -3.98 6.23 -25.75
N VAL A 296 -4.99 5.76 -25.02
CA VAL A 296 -5.92 6.61 -24.25
C VAL A 296 -5.30 7.05 -22.93
N LEU A 297 -4.44 6.22 -22.34
CA LEU A 297 -3.84 6.43 -21.02
C LEU A 297 -3.05 7.74 -20.92
N GLY A 298 -2.42 8.19 -22.02
CA GLY A 298 -1.69 9.46 -22.06
C GLY A 298 -2.56 10.70 -22.30
N LYS A 299 -3.89 10.59 -22.30
CA LYS A 299 -4.81 11.68 -22.71
C LYS A 299 -5.88 11.94 -21.63
N SER A 300 -5.46 12.01 -20.36
CA SER A 300 -6.40 12.20 -19.25
C SER A 300 -7.04 13.60 -19.30
N GLY A 301 -8.35 13.65 -19.06
CA GLY A 301 -9.10 14.90 -19.03
C GLY A 301 -8.87 15.76 -17.80
N GLY A 302 -8.42 15.16 -16.68
CA GLY A 302 -8.23 15.81 -15.39
C GLY A 302 -7.53 14.86 -14.41
N VAL A 303 -7.70 15.08 -13.11
CA VAL A 303 -7.07 14.28 -12.04
C VAL A 303 -7.48 12.81 -12.10
N ARG A 304 -6.51 11.88 -11.99
CA ARG A 304 -6.76 10.43 -12.03
C ARG A 304 -6.11 9.70 -10.86
N ILE A 305 -6.90 8.87 -10.17
CA ILE A 305 -6.42 7.90 -9.19
C ILE A 305 -6.68 6.49 -9.75
N LEU A 306 -5.62 5.73 -10.02
CA LEU A 306 -5.73 4.35 -10.51
C LEU A 306 -5.44 3.40 -9.35
N THR A 307 -6.26 2.37 -9.15
CA THR A 307 -6.12 1.44 -8.02
C THR A 307 -5.81 -0.01 -8.44
N PRO A 308 -4.81 -0.28 -9.31
CA PRO A 308 -4.58 -1.62 -9.83
C PRO A 308 -4.08 -2.61 -8.78
N HIS A 309 -4.57 -3.85 -8.81
CA HIS A 309 -3.88 -4.99 -8.25
C HIS A 309 -2.74 -5.46 -9.19
N PRO A 310 -1.83 -6.38 -8.80
CA PRO A 310 -0.68 -6.76 -9.63
C PRO A 310 -1.03 -7.28 -11.03
N GLY A 311 -2.13 -8.03 -11.17
CA GLY A 311 -2.67 -8.44 -12.48
C GLY A 311 -3.17 -7.29 -13.37
N GLU A 312 -3.89 -6.30 -12.83
CA GLU A 312 -4.32 -5.11 -13.59
C GLU A 312 -3.12 -4.25 -13.98
N MET A 313 -2.17 -4.05 -13.06
CA MET A 313 -0.90 -3.36 -13.33
C MET A 313 -0.09 -4.03 -14.44
N SER A 314 -0.06 -5.37 -14.44
CA SER A 314 0.57 -6.17 -15.49
C SER A 314 -0.04 -5.88 -16.87
N ARG A 315 -1.36 -5.77 -16.97
CA ARG A 315 -2.05 -5.41 -18.22
C ARG A 315 -1.77 -3.96 -18.63
N LEU A 316 -1.86 -3.01 -17.70
CA LEU A 316 -1.62 -1.58 -17.96
C LEU A 316 -0.20 -1.30 -18.47
N THR A 317 0.79 -2.03 -17.96
CA THR A 317 2.21 -1.81 -18.26
C THR A 317 2.78 -2.75 -19.33
N GLY A 318 2.03 -3.77 -19.75
CA GLY A 318 2.52 -4.85 -20.61
C GLY A 318 3.64 -5.70 -20.00
N LYS A 319 3.82 -5.67 -18.67
CA LYS A 319 4.82 -6.48 -17.94
C LYS A 319 4.17 -7.71 -17.33
N THR A 320 4.94 -8.75 -17.02
CA THR A 320 4.40 -9.92 -16.30
C THR A 320 4.10 -9.56 -14.83
N VAL A 321 3.14 -10.25 -14.21
CA VAL A 321 2.84 -10.09 -12.77
C VAL A 321 4.09 -10.31 -11.91
N ALA A 322 4.93 -11.29 -12.26
CA ALA A 322 6.19 -11.55 -11.56
C ALA A 322 7.20 -10.39 -11.67
N ALA A 323 7.21 -9.66 -12.79
CA ALA A 323 8.04 -8.46 -12.94
C ALA A 323 7.49 -7.30 -12.10
N VAL A 324 6.17 -7.08 -12.11
CA VAL A 324 5.50 -6.08 -11.27
C VAL A 324 5.76 -6.34 -9.79
N GLN A 325 5.59 -7.59 -9.35
CA GLN A 325 5.77 -7.98 -7.96
C GLN A 325 7.22 -7.89 -7.49
N ARG A 326 8.21 -7.90 -8.40
CA ARG A 326 9.64 -7.76 -8.04
C ARG A 326 10.06 -6.31 -7.80
N ASP A 327 9.37 -5.38 -8.43
CA ASP A 327 9.67 -3.94 -8.39
C ASP A 327 8.35 -3.15 -8.36
N ARG A 328 7.61 -3.27 -7.25
CA ARG A 328 6.28 -2.65 -7.13
C ARG A 328 6.37 -1.12 -7.08
N LEU A 329 7.30 -0.57 -6.30
CA LEU A 329 7.61 0.88 -6.29
C LEU A 329 7.94 1.40 -7.67
N GLY A 330 8.89 0.78 -8.38
CA GLY A 330 9.24 1.20 -9.72
C GLY A 330 8.11 1.02 -10.72
N ALA A 331 7.30 -0.04 -10.62
CA ALA A 331 6.16 -0.25 -11.50
C ALA A 331 5.09 0.84 -11.32
N ALA A 332 4.71 1.15 -10.07
CA ALA A 332 3.77 2.21 -9.76
C ALA A 332 4.30 3.58 -10.20
N GLY A 333 5.56 3.90 -9.90
CA GLY A 333 6.17 5.19 -10.26
C GLY A 333 6.35 5.38 -11.77
N ARG A 334 6.74 4.33 -12.51
CA ARG A 334 6.81 4.41 -13.99
C ARG A 334 5.43 4.62 -14.61
N LEU A 335 4.40 3.94 -14.11
CA LEU A 335 3.04 4.15 -14.58
C LEU A 335 2.59 5.58 -14.25
N ALA A 336 2.68 6.02 -12.99
CA ALA A 336 2.25 7.35 -12.58
C ALA A 336 2.91 8.45 -13.41
N LYS A 337 4.23 8.41 -13.59
CA LYS A 337 4.98 9.36 -14.44
C LYS A 337 4.58 9.30 -15.91
N GLY A 338 4.35 8.10 -16.46
CA GLY A 338 3.98 7.92 -17.86
C GLY A 338 2.57 8.39 -18.21
N LEU A 339 1.71 8.59 -17.22
CA LEU A 339 0.32 9.05 -17.39
C LEU A 339 0.14 10.56 -17.17
N VAL A 340 1.18 11.29 -16.75
CA VAL A 340 1.10 12.74 -16.55
C VAL A 340 0.88 13.43 -17.89
N HIS A 341 -0.21 14.18 -18.00
CA HIS A 341 -0.59 14.97 -19.16
C HIS A 341 -1.19 16.30 -18.71
N ASP A 342 -0.88 17.41 -19.39
CA ASP A 342 -1.38 18.76 -19.10
C ASP A 342 -1.34 19.16 -17.60
N GLU A 343 -0.25 18.80 -16.91
CA GLU A 343 -0.06 19.05 -15.47
C GLU A 343 -1.12 18.41 -14.54
N HIS A 344 -1.99 17.53 -15.07
CA HIS A 344 -2.98 16.83 -14.27
C HIS A 344 -2.29 15.87 -13.28
N GLU A 345 -2.76 15.91 -12.04
CA GLU A 345 -2.30 15.00 -11.01
C GLU A 345 -2.73 13.56 -11.30
N VAL A 346 -1.75 12.65 -11.26
CA VAL A 346 -1.98 11.20 -11.35
C VAL A 346 -1.44 10.54 -10.08
N VAL A 347 -2.28 9.73 -9.45
CA VAL A 347 -1.91 8.88 -8.32
C VAL A 347 -2.16 7.42 -8.70
N VAL A 348 -1.20 6.56 -8.42
CA VAL A 348 -1.30 5.12 -8.64
C VAL A 348 -1.21 4.41 -7.30
N VAL A 349 -2.24 3.63 -6.98
CA VAL A 349 -2.35 2.79 -5.78
C VAL A 349 -2.21 1.32 -6.19
N LEU A 350 -0.99 0.79 -6.12
CA LEU A 350 -0.69 -0.61 -6.44
C LEU A 350 -1.00 -1.51 -5.24
N LYS A 351 -2.21 -2.10 -5.27
CA LYS A 351 -2.77 -2.96 -4.22
C LYS A 351 -1.91 -4.21 -3.97
N GLY A 352 -1.92 -4.69 -2.73
CA GLY A 352 -1.19 -5.87 -2.25
C GLY A 352 -0.68 -5.66 -0.82
N ALA A 353 -0.08 -6.69 -0.21
CA ALA A 353 0.54 -6.57 1.11
C ALA A 353 1.62 -5.47 1.09
N GLY A 354 1.53 -4.46 1.95
CA GLY A 354 2.30 -3.23 1.77
C GLY A 354 1.89 -2.52 0.48
N THR A 355 0.67 -1.98 0.43
CA THR A 355 0.18 -1.26 -0.76
C THR A 355 1.09 -0.08 -1.07
N VAL A 356 1.41 0.10 -2.34
CA VAL A 356 2.33 1.14 -2.79
C VAL A 356 1.55 2.26 -3.45
N LEU A 357 1.83 3.50 -3.05
CA LEU A 357 1.32 4.70 -3.70
C LEU A 357 2.44 5.37 -4.48
N SER A 358 2.14 5.94 -5.64
CA SER A 358 3.08 6.81 -6.35
C SER A 358 2.37 7.93 -7.09
N SER A 359 2.94 9.13 -7.03
CA SER A 359 2.45 10.33 -7.72
C SER A 359 3.20 10.54 -9.03
N GLY A 360 2.55 11.23 -9.98
CA GLY A 360 3.21 11.70 -11.20
C GLY A 360 4.40 12.64 -10.95
N LYS A 361 4.46 13.26 -9.76
CA LYS A 361 5.54 14.16 -9.33
C LYS A 361 6.76 13.42 -8.77
N GLY A 362 6.65 12.12 -8.51
CA GLY A 362 7.74 11.28 -8.03
C GLY A 362 7.65 10.89 -6.55
N ASP A 363 6.67 11.42 -5.82
CA ASP A 363 6.38 11.00 -4.45
C ASP A 363 5.90 9.55 -4.42
N TRP A 364 6.25 8.83 -3.37
CA TRP A 364 5.83 7.46 -3.18
C TRP A 364 5.63 7.15 -1.70
N ALA A 365 4.72 6.21 -1.43
CA ALA A 365 4.50 5.74 -0.07
C ALA A 365 4.25 4.24 -0.02
N VAL A 366 4.56 3.62 1.12
CA VAL A 366 4.23 2.22 1.41
C VAL A 366 3.28 2.18 2.61
N ASN A 367 2.16 1.49 2.45
CA ASN A 367 1.19 1.31 3.52
C ASN A 367 1.67 0.33 4.58
N SER A 368 1.59 0.70 5.86
CA SER A 368 1.97 -0.18 6.97
C SER A 368 0.80 -0.92 7.62
N SER A 369 -0.45 -0.61 7.26
CA SER A 369 -1.65 -1.25 7.83
C SER A 369 -2.19 -2.39 6.96
N GLY A 370 -3.10 -3.16 7.54
CA GLY A 370 -3.77 -4.29 6.91
C GLY A 370 -3.10 -5.62 7.20
N ASN A 371 -3.86 -6.69 6.99
CA ASN A 371 -3.46 -8.04 7.34
C ASN A 371 -3.90 -9.07 6.29
N HIS A 372 -3.48 -10.33 6.47
CA HIS A 372 -3.74 -11.40 5.52
C HIS A 372 -5.23 -11.77 5.38
N GLY A 373 -6.08 -11.42 6.34
CA GLY A 373 -7.53 -11.64 6.27
C GLY A 373 -8.22 -10.83 5.16
N MET A 374 -7.54 -9.79 4.66
CA MET A 374 -8.01 -8.96 3.55
C MET A 374 -7.89 -9.63 2.17
N ALA A 375 -7.35 -10.84 2.08
CA ALA A 375 -7.23 -11.59 0.82
C ALA A 375 -8.57 -12.19 0.36
N THR A 376 -9.63 -11.37 0.31
CA THR A 376 -11.00 -11.75 -0.06
C THR A 376 -11.58 -10.80 -1.12
N GLY A 377 -12.54 -11.29 -1.90
CA GLY A 377 -13.20 -10.50 -2.94
C GLY A 377 -13.96 -9.30 -2.36
N GLY A 378 -13.95 -8.17 -3.08
CA GLY A 378 -14.70 -6.96 -2.71
C GLY A 378 -13.93 -5.91 -1.91
N MET A 379 -12.74 -6.25 -1.39
CA MET A 379 -11.90 -5.29 -0.64
C MET A 379 -11.45 -4.10 -1.50
N GLY A 380 -11.14 -4.35 -2.78
CA GLY A 380 -10.81 -3.29 -3.73
C GLY A 380 -11.98 -2.33 -3.96
N ASP A 381 -13.21 -2.85 -4.03
CA ASP A 381 -14.41 -2.05 -4.28
C ASP A 381 -14.66 -1.07 -3.12
N VAL A 382 -14.53 -1.55 -1.87
CA VAL A 382 -14.61 -0.71 -0.66
C VAL A 382 -13.55 0.37 -0.68
N LEU A 383 -12.30 0.04 -1.01
CA LEU A 383 -11.20 1.00 -1.10
C LEU A 383 -11.47 2.08 -2.16
N ALA A 384 -11.96 1.71 -3.34
CA ALA A 384 -12.28 2.67 -4.40
C ALA A 384 -13.38 3.66 -3.94
N GLY A 385 -14.42 3.13 -3.28
CA GLY A 385 -15.48 3.93 -2.67
C GLY A 385 -14.98 4.88 -1.59
N LEU A 386 -14.14 4.37 -0.68
CA LEU A 386 -13.53 5.14 0.41
C LEU A 386 -12.69 6.31 -0.12
N ILE A 387 -11.81 6.06 -1.09
CA ILE A 387 -10.99 7.11 -1.71
C ILE A 387 -11.88 8.14 -2.41
N GLY A 388 -12.93 7.71 -3.11
CA GLY A 388 -13.89 8.61 -3.74
C GLY A 388 -14.65 9.46 -2.72
N GLY A 389 -15.07 8.87 -1.61
CA GLY A 389 -15.74 9.58 -0.53
C GLY A 389 -14.84 10.62 0.13
N LEU A 390 -13.54 10.35 0.28
CA LEU A 390 -12.56 11.33 0.77
C LEU A 390 -12.33 12.46 -0.25
N LEU A 391 -12.23 12.14 -1.54
CA LEU A 391 -12.04 13.17 -2.58
C LEU A 391 -13.16 14.22 -2.58
N VAL A 392 -14.42 13.80 -2.51
CA VAL A 392 -15.55 14.75 -2.52
C VAL A 392 -15.68 15.54 -1.21
N GLN A 393 -15.04 15.09 -0.14
CA GLN A 393 -14.91 15.87 1.11
C GLN A 393 -13.88 17.01 0.99
N GLY A 394 -13.13 17.09 -0.11
CA GLY A 394 -12.18 18.17 -0.37
C GLY A 394 -10.71 17.83 -0.05
N TYR A 395 -10.40 16.56 0.23
CA TYR A 395 -9.02 16.10 0.36
C TYR A 395 -8.30 16.17 -0.99
N ALA A 396 -7.00 16.49 -0.97
CA ALA A 396 -6.16 16.40 -2.15
C ALA A 396 -6.08 14.94 -2.64
N PRO A 397 -5.84 14.68 -3.94
CA PRO A 397 -5.86 13.33 -4.49
C PRO A 397 -4.85 12.38 -3.83
N TRP A 398 -3.62 12.86 -3.61
CA TRP A 398 -2.61 12.12 -2.84
C TRP A 398 -3.10 11.77 -1.42
N ASP A 399 -3.61 12.76 -0.69
CA ASP A 399 -4.04 12.59 0.71
C ASP A 399 -5.24 11.64 0.80
N ALA A 400 -6.22 11.77 -0.09
CA ALA A 400 -7.37 10.89 -0.17
C ALA A 400 -6.95 9.43 -0.41
N ALA A 401 -5.97 9.19 -1.30
CA ALA A 401 -5.42 7.87 -1.53
C ALA A 401 -4.65 7.35 -0.31
N ALA A 402 -3.81 8.18 0.32
CA ALA A 402 -3.01 7.80 1.48
C ALA A 402 -3.88 7.44 2.69
N ILE A 403 -4.82 8.32 3.06
CA ILE A 403 -5.79 8.09 4.13
C ILE A 403 -6.64 6.86 3.80
N GLY A 404 -7.15 6.77 2.56
CA GLY A 404 -8.02 5.67 2.15
C GLY A 404 -7.34 4.30 2.27
N VAL A 405 -6.11 4.18 1.78
CA VAL A 405 -5.35 2.93 1.88
C VAL A 405 -5.04 2.57 3.34
N TYR A 406 -4.59 3.55 4.13
CA TYR A 406 -4.24 3.31 5.52
C TYR A 406 -5.46 2.93 6.37
N GLN A 407 -6.57 3.65 6.23
CA GLN A 407 -7.80 3.41 6.99
C GLN A 407 -8.49 2.12 6.60
N HIS A 408 -8.44 1.75 5.33
CA HIS A 408 -8.93 0.46 4.87
C HIS A 408 -8.16 -0.71 5.51
N GLY A 409 -6.83 -0.59 5.60
CA GLY A 409 -6.00 -1.58 6.30
C GLY A 409 -6.25 -1.58 7.80
N LEU A 410 -6.33 -0.40 8.44
CA LEU A 410 -6.56 -0.28 9.87
C LEU A 410 -7.93 -0.85 10.28
N ALA A 411 -8.98 -0.61 9.49
CA ALA A 411 -10.30 -1.20 9.73
C ALA A 411 -10.25 -2.74 9.71
N ALA A 412 -9.47 -3.33 8.80
CA ALA A 412 -9.26 -4.77 8.79
C ALA A 412 -8.40 -5.26 9.97
N ASP A 413 -7.43 -4.47 10.43
CA ASP A 413 -6.60 -4.79 11.60
C ASP A 413 -7.44 -4.80 12.89
N LEU A 414 -8.36 -3.85 13.05
CA LEU A 414 -9.32 -3.83 14.16
C LEU A 414 -10.18 -5.10 14.18
N LEU A 415 -10.70 -5.52 13.02
CA LEU A 415 -11.46 -6.78 12.92
C LEU A 415 -10.59 -8.02 13.22
N ALA A 416 -9.28 -7.93 12.96
CA ALA A 416 -8.34 -9.01 13.21
C ALA A 416 -7.99 -9.22 14.69
N GLU A 417 -8.26 -8.23 15.55
CA GLU A 417 -8.11 -8.36 17.00
C GLU A 417 -9.03 -9.45 17.58
N ASP A 418 -10.24 -9.58 17.03
CA ASP A 418 -11.22 -10.60 17.45
C ASP A 418 -11.11 -11.91 16.64
N ARG A 419 -10.77 -11.84 15.35
CA ARG A 419 -10.67 -13.02 14.47
C ARG A 419 -9.65 -12.86 13.35
N SER A 420 -8.76 -13.85 13.20
CA SER A 420 -7.68 -13.77 12.19
C SER A 420 -8.11 -13.98 10.74
N HIS A 421 -9.32 -14.49 10.49
CA HIS A 421 -9.83 -14.80 9.15
C HIS A 421 -11.36 -14.81 9.10
N GLY A 422 -11.90 -14.72 7.87
CA GLY A 422 -13.34 -14.88 7.60
C GLY A 422 -14.18 -13.62 7.69
N PHE A 423 -13.58 -12.46 8.01
CA PHE A 423 -14.28 -11.18 7.86
C PHE A 423 -14.40 -10.79 6.38
N THR A 424 -15.49 -10.09 6.06
CA THR A 424 -15.90 -9.73 4.71
C THR A 424 -15.57 -8.27 4.40
N ALA A 425 -15.60 -7.91 3.11
CA ALA A 425 -15.47 -6.52 2.68
C ALA A 425 -16.57 -5.61 3.27
N SER A 426 -17.79 -6.13 3.46
CA SER A 426 -18.85 -5.35 4.13
C SER A 426 -18.52 -5.04 5.59
N GLU A 427 -17.89 -5.96 6.31
CA GLU A 427 -17.47 -5.73 7.69
C GLU A 427 -16.30 -4.75 7.75
N VAL A 428 -15.35 -4.83 6.82
CA VAL A 428 -14.27 -3.82 6.71
C VAL A 428 -14.86 -2.44 6.44
N ALA A 429 -15.83 -2.30 5.54
CA ALA A 429 -16.51 -1.03 5.31
C ALA A 429 -17.21 -0.53 6.59
N ALA A 430 -17.90 -1.41 7.32
CA ALA A 430 -18.59 -1.06 8.55
C ALA A 430 -17.65 -0.65 9.70
N ALA A 431 -16.39 -1.14 9.70
CA ALA A 431 -15.37 -0.81 10.69
C ALA A 431 -14.58 0.48 10.37
N LEU A 432 -14.76 1.09 9.19
CA LEU A 432 -14.09 2.35 8.83
C LEU A 432 -14.34 3.49 9.84
N PRO A 433 -15.56 3.73 10.37
CA PRO A 433 -15.79 4.77 11.36
C PRO A 433 -14.93 4.59 12.62
N ASP A 434 -14.74 3.35 13.08
CA ASP A 434 -13.89 3.03 14.24
C ASP A 434 -12.41 3.25 13.92
N ALA A 435 -11.98 2.93 12.69
CA ALA A 435 -10.63 3.26 12.21
C ALA A 435 -10.37 4.77 12.18
N PHE A 436 -11.33 5.58 11.71
CA PHE A 436 -11.26 7.05 11.80
C PHE A 436 -11.19 7.54 13.24
N MET A 437 -12.03 7.00 14.12
CA MET A 437 -12.01 7.33 15.54
C MET A 437 -10.65 7.01 16.18
N ARG A 438 -10.05 5.86 15.86
CA ARG A 438 -8.78 5.41 16.44
C ARG A 438 -7.62 6.34 16.12
N ILE A 439 -7.58 6.86 14.89
CA ILE A 439 -6.57 7.84 14.47
C ILE A 439 -6.72 9.16 15.26
N MET A 440 -7.95 9.66 15.39
CA MET A 440 -8.26 10.93 16.06
C MET A 440 -8.07 10.90 17.58
N ASN A 441 -8.49 9.82 18.25
CA ASN A 441 -8.55 9.75 19.72
C ASN A 441 -7.23 9.45 20.44
N SER A 442 -6.20 9.04 19.71
CA SER A 442 -4.96 8.59 20.33
C SER A 442 -3.88 9.69 20.35
N ALA A 443 -4.28 10.95 20.13
CA ALA A 443 -3.42 12.14 20.05
C ALA A 443 -2.99 12.63 21.45
#